data_AF-A0AAU3ZTH0-F1
#
_entry.id   AF-A0AAU3ZTH0-F1
#
_cell.length_a   1.000
_cell.length_b   1.000
_cell.length_c   1.000
_cell.angle_alpha   90.00
_cell.angle_beta   90.00
_cell.angle_gamma   90.00
#
_symmetry.space_group_name_H-M   'P 1'
#
loop_
_entity.id
_entity.type
_entity.pdbx_description
1 polymer ?
#
loop_
_entity_poly.entity_id
_entity_poly.type
_entity_poly.pdbx_seq_one_letter_code
_entity_poly.pdbx_strand_id
1 'polypeptide(L)' 'MTPTTDDEPCTRCEEFDLAEAVAKAEGDASRESDCRVLRRRHRQAEHGGQQP' A
#
# COMPACT_ATOMS: atom_id res chain seq x y z
N MET A 1 -19.86 8.18 -20.18
CA MET A 1 -20.21 8.13 -18.75
C MET A 1 -19.18 7.23 -18.07
N THR A 2 -18.18 7.81 -17.40
CA THR A 2 -17.34 7.10 -16.43
C THR A 2 -17.03 8.11 -15.31
N PRO A 3 -17.31 7.76 -14.04
CA PRO A 3 -17.39 8.72 -12.95
C PRO A 3 -16.01 9.27 -12.60
N THR A 4 -15.98 10.59 -12.39
CA THR A 4 -14.91 11.31 -11.70
C THR A 4 -14.86 10.81 -10.27
N THR A 5 -13.80 10.09 -9.90
CA THR A 5 -13.57 9.70 -8.50
C THR A 5 -12.68 10.76 -7.86
N ASP A 6 -13.32 11.81 -7.36
CA ASP A 6 -12.74 12.75 -6.41
C ASP A 6 -12.69 12.07 -5.02
N ASP A 7 -11.92 10.98 -4.90
CA ASP A 7 -11.42 10.27 -3.69
C ASP A 7 -10.75 8.96 -4.13
N GLU A 8 -9.87 8.98 -5.14
CA GLU A 8 -9.22 7.75 -5.60
C GLU A 8 -8.29 7.24 -4.48
N PRO A 9 -8.56 6.05 -3.88
CA PRO A 9 -7.60 5.43 -2.99
C PRO A 9 -6.30 5.28 -3.75
N CYS A 10 -5.18 5.57 -3.09
CA CYS A 10 -3.91 5.53 -3.78
C CYS A 10 -3.65 4.11 -4.30
N THR A 11 -3.67 3.95 -5.63
CA THR A 11 -3.45 2.67 -6.31
C THR A 11 -2.17 2.01 -5.80
N ARG A 12 -1.14 2.80 -5.51
CA ARG A 12 0.13 2.31 -4.98
C ARG A 12 0.01 1.73 -3.57
N CYS A 13 -0.82 2.31 -2.72
CA CYS A 13 -1.13 1.75 -1.40
C CYS A 13 -1.85 0.41 -1.50
N GLU A 14 -2.81 0.28 -2.43
CA GLU A 14 -3.54 -0.97 -2.69
C GLU A 14 -2.64 -2.05 -3.28
N GLU A 15 -1.73 -1.69 -4.20
CA GLU A 15 -0.71 -2.61 -4.71
C GLU A 15 0.14 -3.20 -3.58
N PHE A 16 0.58 -2.38 -2.62
CA PHE A 16 1.34 -2.89 -1.47
C PHE A 16 0.52 -3.76 -0.53
N ASP A 17 -0.77 -3.48 -0.35
CA ASP A 17 -1.67 -4.30 0.49
C ASP A 17 -1.92 -5.67 -0.14
N LEU A 18 -2.16 -5.71 -1.46
CA LEU A 18 -2.26 -6.95 -2.23
C LEU A 18 -0.95 -7.74 -2.19
N ALA A 19 0.19 -7.08 -2.36
CA ALA A 19 1.49 -7.73 -2.30
C ALA A 19 1.80 -8.29 -0.89
N GLU A 20 1.42 -7.57 0.18
CA GLU A 20 1.51 -8.06 1.56
C GLU A 20 0.65 -9.33 1.74
N ALA A 21 -0.60 -9.32 1.25
CA ALA A 21 -1.50 -10.46 1.34
C ALA A 21 -0.99 -11.68 0.56
N VAL A 22 -0.42 -11.48 -0.63
CA VAL A 22 0.21 -12.55 -1.42
C VAL A 22 1.44 -13.09 -0.70
N ALA A 23 2.35 -12.23 -0.23
CA ALA A 23 3.53 -12.65 0.50
C ALA A 23 3.18 -13.46 1.76
N LYS A 24 2.15 -13.02 2.49
CA LYS A 24 1.62 -13.76 3.65
C LYS A 24 1.05 -15.12 3.25
N ALA A 25 0.33 -15.20 2.13
CA ALA A 25 -0.21 -16.46 1.61
C ALA A 25 0.89 -17.42 1.14
N GLU A 26 1.99 -16.89 0.58
CA GLU A 26 3.17 -17.67 0.20
C GLU A 26 4.09 -18.02 1.39
N GLY A 27 3.85 -17.41 2.57
CA GLY A 27 4.70 -17.59 3.75
C GLY A 27 6.04 -16.85 3.66
N ASP A 28 6.15 -15.86 2.77
CA ASP A 28 7.35 -15.05 2.57
C ASP A 28 7.36 -13.85 3.53
N ALA A 29 7.86 -14.11 4.74
CA ALA A 29 7.96 -13.09 5.79
C ALA A 29 8.87 -11.90 5.42
N SER A 30 9.88 -12.13 4.56
CA SER A 30 10.77 -11.07 4.09
C SER A 30 10.00 -10.09 3.22
N ARG A 31 9.25 -10.63 2.25
CA ARG A 31 8.47 -9.87 1.29
C ARG A 31 7.25 -9.21 1.94
N GLU A 32 6.63 -9.84 2.92
CA GLU A 32 5.57 -9.24 3.76
C GLU A 32 6.08 -7.96 4.45
N SER A 33 7.24 -8.05 5.12
CA SER A 33 7.86 -6.92 5.81
C SER A 33 8.25 -5.80 4.85
N ASP A 34 8.81 -6.15 3.69
CA ASP A 34 9.17 -5.18 2.65
C ASP A 34 7.95 -4.41 2.14
N CYS A 35 6.85 -5.09 1.84
CA CYS A 35 5.59 -4.46 1.42
C CYS A 35 5.06 -3.48 2.48
N ARG A 36 5.16 -3.85 3.77
CA ARG A 36 4.82 -2.96 4.90
C ARG A 36 5.66 -1.69 4.93
N VAL A 37 6.97 -1.83 4.78
CA VAL A 37 7.92 -0.71 4.79
C VAL A 37 7.69 0.20 3.58
N LEU A 38 7.52 -0.38 2.39
CA LEU A 38 7.26 0.37 1.17
C LEU A 38 5.94 1.15 1.26
N ARG A 39 4.87 0.52 1.75
CA ARG A 39 3.58 1.19 1.99
C ARG A 39 3.73 2.35 2.96
N ARG A 40 4.44 2.16 4.06
CA ARG A 40 4.68 3.22 5.05
C ARG A 40 5.46 4.38 4.43
N ARG A 41 6.56 4.09 3.72
CA ARG A 41 7.39 5.13 3.06
C ARG A 41 6.58 5.89 2.02
N HIS A 42 5.79 5.20 1.22
CA HIS A 42 4.92 5.80 0.23
C HIS A 42 3.86 6.70 0.89
N ARG A 43 3.22 6.27 1.99
CA ARG A 43 2.29 7.13 2.75
C ARG A 43 2.97 8.37 3.34
N GLN A 44 4.21 8.25 3.79
CA GLN A 44 4.95 9.42 4.28
C GLN A 44 5.31 10.39 3.13
N ALA A 45 5.69 9.86 1.96
CA ALA A 45 6.11 10.66 0.81
C ALA A 45 4.94 11.32 0.07
N GLU A 46 3.90 10.55 -0.23
CA GLU A 46 2.80 10.96 -1.11
C GLU A 46 1.57 11.44 -0.33
N HIS A 47 1.38 10.98 0.91
CA HIS A 47 0.22 11.34 1.75
C HIS A 47 0.57 12.25 2.92
N GLY A 48 1.80 12.79 2.98
CA GLY A 48 2.22 13.76 3.99
C GLY A 48 2.28 13.25 5.43
N GLY A 49 2.13 11.93 5.64
CA GLY A 49 2.43 11.25 6.89
C GLY A 49 1.72 11.78 8.14
N GLN A 50 0.41 11.54 8.28
CA GLN A 50 -0.21 11.59 9.61
C GLN A 50 0.01 10.25 10.32
N GLN A 51 1.12 10.15 11.05
CA GLN A 51 1.25 9.17 12.12
C GLN A 51 0.46 9.65 13.36
N PRO A 52 -0.30 8.78 14.07
CA PRO A 52 -0.29 8.78 15.52
C PRO A 52 0.97 8.10 16.07
#